data_AF-A0A1G2XE51-F1
#
_entry.id   AF-A0A1G2XE51-F1
#
_cell.length_a   1.000
_cell.length_b   1.000
_cell.length_c   1.000
_cell.angle_alpha   90.00
_cell.angle_beta   90.00
_cell.angle_gamma   90.00
#
_symmetry.space_group_name_H-M   'P 1'
#
loop_
_entity.id
_entity.type
_entity.pdbx_description
1 polymer ?
#
loop_
_entity_poly.entity_id
_entity_poly.type
_entity_poly.pdbx_seq_one_letter_code
_entity_poly.pdbx_strand_id
1 'polypeptide(L)'
;MPDHLHCIWKLPENDVDFSTRWSSIKAVFSREYLKCGGADGIKTQSQNKHREAAIWQRRFWEHLIKDENDLDRHIKYIHYNPVKHGLVSDVEDWPWSTYHKYKQQIVYDFADIANDNEFNKIEIFGE
;
A
#
# COMPACT_ATOMS: atom_id res chain seq x y z
N MET A 1 3.87 -5.74 -0.94
CA MET A 1 3.91 -7.03 -1.67
C MET A 1 4.81 -6.91 -2.88
N PRO A 2 5.09 -8.02 -3.60
CA PRO A 2 5.96 -7.97 -4.77
C PRO A 2 5.48 -7.04 -5.88
N ASP A 3 4.16 -6.89 -6.07
CA ASP A 3 3.54 -6.18 -7.19
C ASP A 3 2.72 -4.94 -6.79
N HIS A 4 2.34 -4.81 -5.52
CA HIS A 4 1.63 -3.64 -5.00
C HIS A 4 1.98 -3.31 -3.54
N LEU A 5 1.47 -2.17 -3.06
CA LEU A 5 1.66 -1.71 -1.69
C LEU A 5 0.35 -1.12 -1.16
N HIS A 6 0.17 -1.25 0.15
CA HIS A 6 -0.82 -0.50 0.91
C HIS A 6 -0.11 0.33 1.98
N CYS A 7 -0.61 1.54 2.25
CA CYS A 7 -0.10 2.38 3.33
C CYS A 7 -1.18 3.28 3.89
N ILE A 8 -1.00 3.69 5.15
CA ILE A 8 -1.76 4.76 5.79
C ILE A 8 -0.81 5.92 6.02
N TRP A 9 -1.31 7.13 5.81
CA TRP A 9 -0.58 8.35 6.13
C TRP A 9 -1.51 9.39 6.74
N LYS A 10 -0.93 10.24 7.57
CA LYS A 10 -1.59 11.44 8.09
C LYS A 10 -0.87 12.64 7.50
N LEU A 11 -1.61 13.49 6.80
CA LEU A 11 -1.07 14.73 6.26
C LEU A 11 -1.03 15.82 7.35
N PRO A 12 -0.21 16.87 7.17
CA PRO A 12 -0.27 18.07 8.00
C PRO A 12 -1.69 18.65 8.06
N GLU A 13 -1.97 19.40 9.12
CA GLU A 13 -3.26 20.07 9.26
C GLU A 13 -3.52 20.99 8.06
N ASN A 14 -4.75 20.93 7.53
CA ASN A 14 -5.19 21.65 6.32
C ASN A 14 -4.48 21.26 5.01
N ASP A 15 -3.72 20.15 5.00
CA ASP A 15 -3.12 19.61 3.79
C ASP A 15 -3.90 18.39 3.30
N VAL A 16 -4.43 18.48 2.08
CA VAL A 16 -5.19 17.41 1.42
C VAL A 16 -4.48 16.92 0.15
N ASP A 17 -3.26 17.39 -0.13
CA ASP A 17 -2.57 17.09 -1.39
C ASP A 17 -1.77 15.78 -1.31
N PHE A 18 -2.50 14.69 -1.10
CA PHE A 18 -1.95 13.34 -1.22
C PHE A 18 -1.62 12.97 -2.67
N SER A 19 -2.29 13.60 -3.64
CA SER A 19 -2.13 13.28 -5.07
C SER A 19 -0.75 13.67 -5.61
N THR A 20 -0.27 14.89 -5.31
CA THR A 20 1.07 15.34 -5.73
C THR A 20 2.16 14.52 -5.06
N ARG A 21 1.97 14.11 -3.80
CA ARG A 21 2.90 13.24 -3.06
C ARG A 21 3.01 11.88 -3.71
N TRP A 22 1.89 11.24 -4.03
CA TRP A 22 1.88 9.97 -4.77
C TRP A 22 2.55 10.09 -6.14
N SER A 23 2.26 11.16 -6.89
CA SER A 23 2.91 11.43 -8.17
C SER A 23 4.44 11.51 -8.01
N SER A 24 4.91 12.22 -6.99
CA SER A 24 6.34 12.38 -6.70
C SER A 24 7.01 11.06 -6.30
N ILE A 25 6.38 10.27 -5.43
CA ILE A 25 6.88 8.95 -5.01
C ILE A 25 7.01 8.02 -6.22
N LYS A 26 5.94 7.91 -7.04
CA LYS A 26 5.95 7.07 -8.24
C LYS A 26 7.02 7.53 -9.24
N ALA A 27 7.20 8.83 -9.42
CA ALA A 27 8.21 9.38 -10.32
C ALA A 27 9.65 9.11 -9.84
N VAL A 28 9.92 9.30 -8.55
CA VAL A 28 11.25 9.00 -7.97
C VAL A 28 11.55 7.52 -8.08
N PHE A 29 10.64 6.64 -7.67
CA PHE A 29 10.82 5.20 -7.77
C PHE A 29 11.08 4.77 -9.22
N SER A 30 10.22 5.21 -10.16
CA SER A 30 10.34 4.82 -11.57
C SER A 30 11.71 5.19 -12.14
N ARG A 31 12.20 6.39 -11.82
CA ARG A 31 13.50 6.85 -12.29
C ARG A 31 14.64 6.01 -11.73
N GLU A 32 14.66 5.75 -10.42
CA GLU A 32 15.75 4.99 -9.80
C GLU A 32 15.70 3.50 -10.18
N TYR A 33 14.51 2.91 -10.27
CA TYR A 33 14.32 1.54 -10.72
C TYR A 33 14.85 1.32 -12.15
N LEU A 34 14.49 2.21 -13.09
CA LEU A 34 14.97 2.14 -14.47
C LEU A 34 16.49 2.37 -14.58
N LYS A 35 17.06 3.27 -13.77
CA LYS A 35 18.52 3.48 -13.73
C LYS A 35 19.29 2.23 -13.30
N CYS A 36 18.73 1.44 -12.39
CA CYS A 36 19.35 0.21 -11.90
C CYS A 36 19.07 -1.02 -12.79
N GLY A 37 18.54 -0.82 -14.01
CA GLY A 37 18.26 -1.90 -14.96
C GLY A 37 16.89 -2.56 -14.79
N GLY A 38 15.97 -1.94 -14.03
CA GLY A 38 14.59 -2.37 -13.94
C GLY A 38 13.89 -2.34 -15.31
N ALA A 39 12.96 -3.28 -15.52
CA ALA A 39 12.20 -3.35 -16.76
C ALA A 39 11.09 -2.29 -16.81
N ASP A 40 10.97 -1.59 -17.93
CA ASP A 40 9.79 -0.78 -18.25
C ASP A 40 8.75 -1.64 -18.99
N GLY A 41 7.47 -1.37 -18.74
CA GLY A 41 6.38 -2.05 -19.42
C GLY A 41 6.08 -1.48 -20.82
N ILE A 42 5.08 -2.05 -21.48
CA ILE A 42 4.57 -1.51 -22.76
C ILE A 42 3.78 -0.23 -22.47
N LYS A 43 4.26 0.90 -23.01
CA LYS A 43 3.60 2.20 -22.85
C LYS A 43 2.49 2.40 -23.85
N THR A 44 1.35 2.88 -23.35
CA THR A 44 0.29 3.45 -24.18
C THR A 44 0.74 4.77 -24.83
N GLN A 45 0.05 5.21 -25.89
CA GLN A 45 0.32 6.52 -26.51
C GLN A 45 0.23 7.68 -25.51
N SER A 46 -0.74 7.61 -24.58
CA SER A 46 -0.91 8.61 -23.53
C SER A 46 0.30 8.63 -22.58
N GLN A 47 0.77 7.47 -22.12
CA GLN A 47 1.96 7.39 -21.26
C GLN A 47 3.21 7.93 -21.95
N ASN A 48 3.39 7.62 -23.24
CA ASN A 48 4.49 8.19 -24.02
C ASN A 48 4.41 9.72 -24.11
N LYS A 49 3.21 10.27 -24.35
CA LYS A 49 2.98 11.73 -24.39
C LYS A 49 3.32 12.41 -23.06
N HIS A 50 3.01 11.78 -21.94
CA HIS A 50 3.24 12.30 -20.59
C HIS A 50 4.56 11.86 -19.96
N ARG A 51 5.40 11.10 -20.70
CA ARG A 51 6.66 10.52 -20.21
C ARG A 51 6.48 9.68 -18.94
N GLU A 52 5.33 9.02 -18.82
CA GLU A 52 5.01 8.10 -17.72
C GLU A 52 5.75 6.77 -17.93
N ALA A 53 6.27 6.18 -16.85
CA ALA A 53 6.75 4.80 -16.86
C ALA A 53 5.57 3.82 -16.81
N ALA A 54 5.68 2.68 -17.47
CA ALA A 54 4.66 1.63 -17.46
C ALA A 54 4.92 0.61 -16.33
N ILE A 55 5.35 1.12 -15.18
CA ILE A 55 5.60 0.34 -13.95
C ILE A 55 4.39 0.38 -13.02
N TRP A 56 3.76 1.54 -12.91
CA TRP A 56 2.64 1.75 -11.99
C TRP A 56 1.30 1.69 -12.72
N GLN A 57 0.30 1.09 -12.05
CA GLN A 57 -1.09 1.35 -12.40
C GLN A 57 -1.39 2.86 -12.33
N ARG A 58 -2.17 3.34 -13.31
CA ARG A 58 -2.63 4.74 -13.33
C ARG A 58 -3.61 4.98 -12.18
N ARG A 59 -3.52 6.17 -11.58
CA ARG A 59 -4.22 6.52 -10.33
C ARG A 59 -3.82 5.59 -9.19
N PHE A 60 -4.52 5.69 -8.09
CA PHE A 60 -4.40 4.82 -6.92
C PHE A 60 -5.79 4.76 -6.30
N TRP A 61 -5.97 3.85 -5.37
CA TRP A 61 -7.15 3.83 -4.54
C TRP A 61 -6.91 4.62 -3.25
N GLU A 62 -7.93 5.35 -2.80
CA GLU A 62 -7.92 6.08 -1.54
C GLU A 62 -9.18 5.82 -0.71
N HIS A 63 -8.98 5.73 0.61
CA HIS A 63 -10.04 5.73 1.60
C HIS A 63 -9.68 6.68 2.73
N LEU A 64 -10.65 7.51 3.12
CA LEU A 64 -10.52 8.41 4.24
C LEU A 64 -10.88 7.65 5.52
N ILE A 65 -9.90 7.46 6.38
CA ILE A 65 -10.09 6.88 7.72
C ILE A 65 -11.00 7.79 8.55
N LYS A 66 -12.12 7.24 9.03
CA LYS A 66 -13.18 8.03 9.68
C LYS A 66 -13.08 8.07 11.20
N ASP A 67 -12.55 7.02 11.80
CA ASP A 67 -12.46 6.85 13.25
C ASP A 67 -11.33 5.87 13.64
N GLU A 68 -11.12 5.67 14.94
CA GLU A 68 -10.07 4.81 15.49
C GLU A 68 -10.26 3.33 15.17
N ASN A 69 -11.50 2.87 15.06
CA ASN A 69 -11.82 1.48 14.75
C ASN A 69 -11.55 1.20 13.26
N ASP A 70 -11.90 2.14 12.38
CA ASP A 70 -11.53 2.12 10.97
C ASP A 70 -9.99 2.13 10.78
N LEU A 71 -9.28 2.94 11.58
CA LEU A 71 -7.82 2.97 11.59
C LEU A 71 -7.22 1.62 11.99
N ASP A 72 -7.67 1.05 13.12
CA ASP A 72 -7.16 -0.22 13.65
C ASP A 72 -7.34 -1.36 12.64
N ARG A 73 -8.53 -1.44 12.01
CA ARG A 73 -8.81 -2.43 10.95
C ARG A 73 -7.87 -2.27 9.77
N HIS A 74 -7.66 -1.06 9.25
CA HIS A 74 -6.78 -0.85 8.11
C HIS A 74 -5.31 -1.14 8.45
N ILE A 75 -4.85 -0.82 9.67
CA ILE A 75 -3.49 -1.17 10.11
C ILE A 75 -3.33 -2.70 10.15
N LYS A 76 -4.26 -3.39 10.82
CA LYS A 76 -4.29 -4.85 10.87
C LYS A 76 -4.32 -5.46 9.47
N TYR A 77 -5.11 -4.88 8.56
CA TYR A 77 -5.21 -5.34 7.17
C TYR A 77 -3.87 -5.27 6.48
N ILE A 78 -3.22 -4.10 6.48
CA ILE A 78 -1.95 -3.89 5.80
C ILE A 78 -0.87 -4.85 6.30
N HIS A 79 -0.82 -5.12 7.61
CA HIS A 79 0.16 -6.04 8.18
C HIS A 79 -0.16 -7.51 7.96
N TYR A 80 -1.45 -7.88 7.92
CA TYR A 80 -1.88 -9.26 7.66
C TYR A 80 -1.83 -9.65 6.19
N ASN A 81 -1.89 -8.67 5.30
CA ASN A 81 -2.03 -8.87 3.87
C ASN A 81 -0.94 -9.77 3.22
N PRO A 82 0.35 -9.78 3.63
CA PRO A 82 1.32 -10.79 3.18
C PRO A 82 0.94 -12.24 3.50
N VAL A 83 0.34 -12.50 4.68
CA VAL A 83 -0.18 -13.83 5.06
C VAL A 83 -1.38 -14.18 4.21
N LYS A 84 -2.30 -13.21 4.03
CA LYS A 84 -3.49 -13.37 3.19
C LYS A 84 -3.15 -13.76 1.75
N HIS A 85 -2.12 -13.15 1.15
CA HIS A 85 -1.65 -13.49 -0.19
C HIS A 85 -0.74 -14.74 -0.23
N GLY A 86 -0.57 -15.45 0.88
CA GLY A 86 0.22 -16.68 0.95
C GLY A 86 1.72 -16.47 0.75
N LEU A 87 2.23 -15.24 0.93
CA LEU A 87 3.66 -14.94 0.79
C LEU A 87 4.46 -15.45 1.99
N VAL A 88 3.82 -15.51 3.16
CA VAL A 88 4.38 -15.97 4.44
C VAL A 88 3.29 -16.66 5.27
N SER A 89 3.67 -17.49 6.23
CA SER A 89 2.74 -18.11 7.18
C SER A 89 2.41 -17.23 8.38
N ASP A 90 3.31 -16.31 8.73
CA ASP A 90 3.17 -15.38 9.85
C ASP A 90 3.50 -13.95 9.40
N VAL A 91 2.84 -12.95 9.97
CA VAL A 91 3.10 -11.53 9.70
C VAL A 91 4.54 -11.13 10.07
N GLU A 92 5.12 -11.79 11.06
CA GLU A 92 6.51 -11.57 11.50
C GLU A 92 7.54 -11.91 10.43
N ASP A 93 7.21 -12.87 9.57
CA ASP A 93 8.12 -13.39 8.53
C ASP A 93 8.20 -12.45 7.31
N TRP A 94 7.37 -11.41 7.23
CA TRP A 94 7.37 -10.46 6.10
C TRP A 94 8.19 -9.20 6.39
N PRO A 95 9.48 -9.13 6.02
CA PRO A 95 10.36 -8.02 6.42
C PRO A 95 10.01 -6.67 5.78
N TRP A 96 9.22 -6.67 4.71
CA TRP A 96 8.90 -5.48 3.92
C TRP A 96 7.62 -4.79 4.40
N SER A 97 7.53 -4.55 5.71
CA SER A 97 6.42 -3.81 6.33
C SER A 97 6.89 -3.02 7.55
N THR A 98 6.02 -2.13 8.05
CA THR A 98 6.25 -1.42 9.31
C THR A 98 5.87 -2.24 10.55
N TYR A 99 5.44 -3.49 10.37
CA TYR A 99 4.96 -4.36 11.45
C TYR A 99 5.97 -4.50 12.59
N HIS A 100 7.24 -4.78 12.27
CA HIS A 100 8.30 -5.00 13.27
C HIS A 100 8.54 -3.78 14.18
N LYS A 101 8.37 -2.57 13.63
CA LYS A 101 8.43 -1.34 14.42
C LYS A 101 7.16 -1.13 15.23
N TYR A 102 6.01 -1.44 14.66
CA TYR A 102 4.71 -1.20 15.28
C TYR A 102 4.43 -2.16 16.44
N LYS A 103 4.80 -3.45 16.32
CA LYS A 103 4.69 -4.47 17.37
C LYS A 103 5.38 -4.07 18.68
N GLN A 104 6.45 -3.27 18.61
CA GLN A 104 7.17 -2.78 19.79
C GLN A 104 6.39 -1.70 20.55
N GLN A 105 5.37 -1.12 19.94
CA GLN A 105 4.60 0.01 20.47
C GLN A 105 3.21 -0.42 20.96
N ILE A 106 2.62 -1.47 20.35
CA ILE A 106 1.26 -1.96 20.65
C ILE A 106 1.22 -3.49 20.52
N VAL A 107 0.49 -4.16 21.42
CA VAL A 107 0.19 -5.60 21.30
C VAL A 107 -0.92 -5.80 20.27
N TYR A 108 -0.63 -6.54 19.21
CA TYR A 108 -1.63 -6.93 18.22
C TYR A 108 -2.35 -8.22 18.64
N ASP A 109 -3.66 -8.26 18.38
CA ASP A 109 -4.41 -9.50 18.25
C ASP A 109 -4.92 -9.60 16.80
N PHE A 110 -4.46 -10.63 16.08
CA PHE A 110 -4.88 -10.94 14.71
C PHE A 110 -5.94 -12.04 14.66
N ALA A 111 -6.36 -12.61 15.81
CA ALA A 111 -7.28 -13.76 15.87
C ALA A 111 -8.63 -13.50 15.19
N ASP A 112 -9.08 -12.23 15.20
CA ASP A 112 -10.39 -11.84 14.66
C ASP A 112 -10.38 -11.60 13.14
N ILE A 113 -9.21 -11.51 12.50
CA ILE A 113 -9.08 -11.00 11.13
C ILE A 113 -9.53 -12.01 10.07
N ALA A 114 -9.26 -13.30 10.29
CA ALA A 114 -9.58 -14.34 9.31
C ALA A 114 -11.08 -14.59 9.14
N ASN A 115 -11.92 -14.14 10.09
CA ASN A 115 -13.36 -14.38 10.11
C ASN A 115 -14.21 -13.09 10.02
N ASP A 116 -13.58 -11.92 9.92
CA ASP A 116 -14.30 -10.64 9.90
C ASP A 116 -14.76 -10.27 8.47
N ASN A 117 -16.08 -10.33 8.25
CA ASN A 117 -16.72 -9.96 6.99
C ASN A 117 -16.53 -8.47 6.63
N GLU A 118 -16.24 -7.58 7.58
CA GLU A 118 -15.87 -6.19 7.26
C GLU A 118 -14.45 -6.07 6.73
N PHE A 119 -13.56 -6.99 7.12
CA PHE A 119 -12.19 -7.05 6.62
C PHE A 119 -12.14 -7.42 5.13
N ASN A 120 -13.03 -8.31 4.69
CA ASN A 120 -13.21 -8.64 3.27
C ASN A 120 -13.81 -7.48 2.46
N LYS A 121 -14.44 -6.49 3.10
CA LYS A 121 -14.89 -5.28 2.38
C LYS A 121 -13.73 -4.36 2.03
N ILE A 122 -12.65 -4.30 2.82
CA ILE A 122 -11.45 -3.51 2.50
C ILE A 122 -10.84 -3.98 1.16
N GLU A 123 -11.00 -5.27 0.85
CA GLU A 123 -10.50 -5.95 -0.35
C GLU A 123 -11.23 -5.53 -1.64
N ILE A 124 -12.56 -5.31 -1.58
CA ILE A 124 -13.38 -4.92 -2.76
C ILE A 124 -12.91 -3.59 -3.37
N PHE A 125 -12.17 -2.80 -2.60
CA PHE A 125 -11.79 -1.46 -2.99
C PHE A 125 -10.36 -1.34 -3.54
N GLY A 126 -9.49 -2.33 -3.35
CA GLY A 126 -8.03 -2.16 -3.50
C GLY A 126 -7.30 -3.07 -4.50
N GLU A 127 -7.95 -4.11 -5.03
CA GLU A 127 -7.37 -5.08 -5.98
C GLU A 127 -8.15 -5.16 -7.31
#